data_AF-A0A318HS22-F1
#
_entry.id   AF-A0A318HS22-F1
#
_cell.length_a   1.000
_cell.length_b   1.000
_cell.length_c   1.000
_cell.angle_alpha   90.00
_cell.angle_beta   90.00
_cell.angle_gamma   90.00
#
_symmetry.space_group_name_H-M   'P 1'
#
loop_
_entity.id
_entity.type
_entity.pdbx_description
1 polymer ?
#
loop_
_entity_poly.entity_id
_entity_poly.type
_entity_poly.pdbx_seq_one_letter_code
_entity_poly.pdbx_strand_id
1 'polypeptide(L)'
;MKRFVGILISVLCLLTAISCKPGVPSEYIQPGEMEDILYDYHIAGAMARNNMNDGKTEYAYRLAALKKHGVDQAQFDSSMVYYMQNSNILRQIYQHLSKRLEQEELALGGAAANYERLSSTGDTTNVWKGNASVVLTSQVPFNICSFVVQADTSFHKGDRYLLEFDTQFIFQDGARDAVAVLAMTLSNDSIVAQTIHVSSPSHYTLQLNDTENLGIKRLNGYFLLNNEKAFGGTQTTLRLLPIYNIRLIKMRTNAPVIASDMQEPIKPDSAATLDEQMQWKDRSATPETR
;
A
#
# COMPACT_ATOMS: atom_id res chain seq x y z
N MET A 1 -20.16 -62.54 -13.48
CA MET A 1 -20.95 -61.29 -13.56
C MET A 1 -20.54 -60.26 -12.52
N LYS A 2 -20.63 -60.51 -11.21
CA LYS A 2 -20.27 -59.51 -10.16
C LYS A 2 -18.82 -58.97 -10.24
N ARG A 3 -17.85 -59.80 -10.60
CA ARG A 3 -16.43 -59.40 -10.81
C ARG A 3 -16.22 -58.51 -12.04
N PHE A 4 -16.95 -58.77 -13.12
CA PHE A 4 -16.90 -57.96 -14.35
C PHE A 4 -17.56 -56.59 -14.14
N VAL A 5 -18.67 -56.56 -13.39
CA VAL A 5 -19.35 -55.30 -13.01
C VAL A 5 -18.45 -54.46 -12.10
N GLY A 6 -17.72 -55.08 -11.16
CA GLY A 6 -16.76 -54.38 -10.31
C GLY A 6 -15.58 -53.76 -11.10
N ILE A 7 -15.06 -54.48 -12.10
CA ILE A 7 -13.99 -53.96 -12.96
C ILE A 7 -14.50 -52.82 -13.85
N LEU A 8 -15.71 -52.94 -14.40
CA LEU A 8 -16.32 -51.89 -15.24
C LEU A 8 -16.57 -50.59 -14.44
N ILE A 9 -17.03 -50.70 -13.20
CA ILE A 9 -17.24 -49.56 -12.30
C ILE A 9 -15.91 -48.91 -11.90
N SER A 10 -14.87 -49.72 -11.64
CA SER A 10 -13.53 -49.21 -11.33
C SER A 10 -12.91 -48.44 -12.51
N VAL A 11 -13.08 -48.92 -13.74
CA VAL A 11 -12.58 -48.24 -14.95
C VAL A 11 -13.37 -46.96 -15.23
N LEU A 12 -14.69 -46.97 -15.00
CA LEU A 12 -15.53 -45.78 -15.14
C LEU A 12 -15.19 -44.70 -14.10
N CYS A 13 -14.86 -45.07 -12.86
CA CYS A 13 -14.39 -44.14 -11.82
C CYS A 13 -12.97 -43.61 -12.08
N LEU A 14 -12.10 -44.38 -12.74
CA LEU A 14 -10.77 -43.91 -13.17
C LEU A 14 -10.86 -42.91 -14.34
N LEU A 15 -11.86 -43.05 -15.22
CA LEU A 15 -12.10 -42.12 -16.33
C LEU A 15 -12.69 -40.78 -15.86
N THR A 16 -13.42 -40.72 -14.75
CA THR A 16 -13.93 -39.46 -14.18
C THR A 16 -12.93 -38.73 -13.27
N ALA A 17 -11.80 -39.37 -12.92
CA ALA A 17 -10.75 -38.76 -12.11
C ALA A 17 -9.81 -37.83 -12.91
N ILE A 18 -9.89 -37.84 -14.24
CA ILE A 18 -9.20 -36.86 -15.09
C ILE A 18 -10.08 -35.62 -15.20
N SER A 19 -10.27 -34.92 -14.08
CA SER A 19 -10.70 -33.53 -14.12
C SER A 19 -9.52 -32.72 -14.65
N CYS A 20 -9.37 -32.69 -15.98
CA CYS A 20 -8.53 -31.70 -16.64
C CYS A 20 -9.13 -30.35 -16.27
N LYS A 21 -8.48 -29.63 -15.34
CA LYS A 21 -8.64 -28.19 -15.25
C LYS A 21 -8.39 -27.68 -16.68
N PRO A 22 -9.36 -27.03 -17.34
CA PRO A 22 -9.09 -26.49 -18.66
C PRO A 22 -7.93 -25.51 -18.49
N GLY A 23 -6.79 -25.86 -19.10
CA GLY A 23 -5.64 -24.98 -19.16
C GLY A 23 -5.98 -23.73 -19.97
N VAL A 24 -5.10 -22.75 -19.94
CA VAL A 24 -5.23 -21.58 -20.81
C VAL A 24 -5.15 -22.06 -22.27
N PRO A 25 -6.14 -21.74 -23.14
CA PRO A 25 -6.09 -22.11 -24.55
C PRO A 25 -4.76 -21.70 -25.19
N SER A 26 -4.23 -22.53 -26.09
CA SER A 26 -2.90 -22.33 -26.68
C SER A 26 -2.76 -21.07 -27.54
N GLU A 27 -3.86 -20.43 -27.90
CA GLU A 27 -3.88 -19.15 -28.61
C GLU A 27 -3.48 -17.96 -27.72
N TYR A 28 -3.56 -18.10 -26.39
CA TYR A 28 -3.13 -17.10 -25.43
C TYR A 28 -1.76 -17.44 -24.85
N ILE A 29 -1.02 -16.40 -24.49
CA ILE A 29 0.24 -16.49 -23.75
C ILE A 29 0.00 -17.29 -22.47
N GLN A 30 0.81 -18.31 -22.23
CA GLN A 30 0.62 -19.21 -21.09
C GLN A 30 0.98 -18.53 -19.77
N PRO A 31 0.41 -18.95 -18.62
CA PRO A 31 0.54 -18.20 -17.36
C PRO A 31 1.99 -17.92 -16.91
N GLY A 32 2.90 -18.88 -17.04
CA GLY A 32 4.30 -18.69 -16.68
C GLY A 32 5.03 -17.70 -17.58
N GLU A 33 4.78 -17.79 -18.90
CA GLU A 33 5.33 -16.83 -19.87
C GLU A 33 4.75 -15.43 -19.66
N MET A 34 3.45 -15.34 -19.34
CA MET A 34 2.82 -14.06 -19.00
C MET A 34 3.43 -13.44 -17.74
N GLU A 35 3.79 -14.23 -16.73
CA GLU A 35 4.49 -13.76 -15.53
C GLU A 35 5.85 -13.12 -15.90
N ASP A 36 6.65 -13.80 -16.73
CA ASP A 36 7.95 -13.30 -17.19
C ASP A 36 7.82 -12.03 -18.05
N ILE A 37 6.82 -11.99 -18.92
CA ILE A 37 6.50 -10.80 -19.72
C ILE A 37 6.11 -9.64 -18.83
N LEU A 38 5.18 -9.83 -17.89
CA LEU A 38 4.72 -8.77 -17.00
C LEU A 38 5.83 -8.25 -16.08
N TYR A 39 6.75 -9.11 -15.66
CA TYR A 39 7.96 -8.71 -14.94
C TYR A 39 8.78 -7.70 -15.76
N ASP A 40 9.23 -8.08 -16.96
CA ASP A 40 10.03 -7.19 -17.81
C ASP A 40 9.24 -5.95 -18.24
N TYR A 41 7.94 -6.10 -18.50
CA TYR A 41 7.05 -5.00 -18.89
C TYR A 41 6.95 -3.93 -17.79
N HIS A 42 6.78 -4.31 -16.53
CA HIS A 42 6.73 -3.38 -15.41
C HIS A 42 8.08 -2.73 -15.11
N ILE A 43 9.17 -3.50 -15.16
CA ILE A 43 10.54 -2.99 -14.99
C ILE A 43 10.87 -1.99 -16.10
N ALA A 44 10.57 -2.30 -17.36
CA ALA A 44 10.76 -1.40 -18.49
C ALA A 44 9.96 -0.09 -18.33
N GLY A 45 8.73 -0.19 -17.81
CA GLY A 45 7.92 0.98 -17.46
C GLY A 45 8.57 1.85 -16.37
N ALA A 46 9.10 1.24 -15.31
CA ALA A 46 9.82 1.94 -14.25
C ALA A 46 11.11 2.61 -14.75
N MET A 47 11.89 1.90 -15.59
CA MET A 47 13.10 2.45 -16.21
C MET A 47 12.80 3.68 -17.07
N ALA A 48 11.75 3.64 -17.88
CA ALA A 48 11.39 4.78 -18.72
C ALA A 48 11.04 6.02 -17.88
N ARG A 49 10.24 5.87 -16.83
CA ARG A 49 9.83 6.97 -15.94
C ARG A 49 11.01 7.61 -15.21
N ASN A 50 12.02 6.82 -14.83
CA ASN A 50 13.24 7.34 -14.18
C ASN A 50 14.15 8.12 -15.14
N ASN A 51 14.11 7.83 -16.45
CA ASN A 51 15.00 8.44 -17.43
C ASN A 51 14.39 9.66 -18.11
N MET A 52 13.11 9.61 -18.49
CA MET A 52 12.41 10.67 -19.21
C MET A 52 10.91 10.55 -18.91
N ASN A 53 10.33 11.55 -18.24
CA ASN A 53 8.90 11.57 -17.89
C ASN A 53 7.98 11.83 -19.11
N ASP A 54 8.17 11.08 -20.20
CA ASP A 54 7.35 11.10 -21.42
C ASP A 54 6.73 9.72 -21.66
N GLY A 55 5.40 9.68 -21.81
CA GLY A 55 4.65 8.46 -22.06
C GLY A 55 5.03 7.74 -23.35
N LYS A 56 5.59 8.44 -24.35
CA LYS A 56 6.10 7.78 -25.58
C LYS A 56 7.29 6.88 -25.30
N THR A 57 8.20 7.33 -24.45
CA THR A 57 9.38 6.54 -24.03
C THR A 57 8.95 5.31 -23.24
N GLU A 58 8.00 5.47 -22.31
CA GLU A 58 7.43 4.36 -21.56
C GLU A 58 6.79 3.31 -22.48
N TYR A 59 6.02 3.75 -23.48
CA TYR A 59 5.43 2.86 -24.47
C TYR A 59 6.48 2.09 -25.27
N ALA A 60 7.53 2.77 -25.75
CA ALA A 60 8.61 2.14 -26.52
C ALA A 60 9.38 1.09 -25.70
N TYR A 61 9.63 1.36 -24.42
CA TYR A 61 10.32 0.44 -23.50
C TYR A 61 9.48 -0.81 -23.24
N ARG A 62 8.17 -0.63 -23.01
CA ARG A 62 7.22 -1.74 -22.85
C ARG A 62 7.14 -2.59 -24.12
N LEU A 63 7.10 -1.97 -25.30
CA LEU A 63 7.12 -2.71 -26.57
C LEU A 63 8.42 -3.50 -26.78
N ALA A 64 9.56 -2.93 -26.36
CA ALA A 64 10.84 -3.65 -26.38
C ALA A 64 10.84 -4.84 -25.41
N ALA A 65 10.21 -4.71 -24.23
CA ALA A 65 10.02 -5.82 -23.30
C ALA A 65 9.17 -6.94 -23.91
N LEU A 66 8.05 -6.62 -24.57
CA LEU A 66 7.25 -7.63 -25.28
C LEU A 66 8.07 -8.33 -26.38
N LYS A 67 8.82 -7.55 -27.17
CA LYS A 67 9.67 -8.08 -28.24
C LYS A 67 10.75 -9.03 -27.72
N LYS A 68 11.31 -8.79 -26.53
CA LYS A 68 12.29 -9.67 -25.87
C LYS A 68 11.74 -11.09 -25.67
N HIS A 69 10.43 -11.21 -25.45
CA HIS A 69 9.72 -12.48 -25.29
C HIS A 69 9.13 -13.02 -26.60
N GLY A 70 9.39 -12.38 -27.74
CA GLY A 70 8.82 -12.80 -29.03
C GLY A 70 7.32 -12.55 -29.17
N VAL A 71 6.76 -11.69 -28.31
CA VAL A 71 5.33 -11.35 -28.27
C VAL A 71 5.12 -9.95 -28.86
N ASP A 72 4.06 -9.78 -29.66
CA ASP A 72 3.61 -8.47 -30.10
C ASP A 72 2.52 -7.88 -29.19
N GLN A 73 2.22 -6.59 -29.38
CA GLN A 73 1.21 -5.89 -28.58
C GLN A 73 -0.18 -6.52 -28.69
N ALA A 74 -0.56 -7.03 -29.87
CA ALA A 74 -1.89 -7.58 -30.10
C ALA A 74 -2.08 -8.92 -29.38
N GLN A 75 -1.05 -9.78 -29.40
CA GLN A 75 -1.01 -11.05 -28.66
C GLN A 75 -1.02 -10.82 -27.14
N PHE A 76 -0.27 -9.82 -26.67
CA PHE A 76 -0.28 -9.44 -25.26
C PHE A 76 -1.66 -8.94 -24.82
N ASP A 77 -2.24 -7.99 -25.58
CA ASP A 77 -3.53 -7.39 -25.25
C ASP A 77 -4.66 -8.43 -25.29
N SER A 78 -4.69 -9.32 -26.29
CA SER A 78 -5.71 -10.38 -26.38
C SER A 78 -5.62 -11.37 -25.22
N SER A 79 -4.41 -11.77 -24.85
CA SER A 79 -4.16 -12.63 -23.68
C SER A 79 -4.59 -11.95 -22.38
N MET A 80 -4.32 -10.65 -22.23
CA MET A 80 -4.74 -9.91 -21.05
C MET A 80 -6.26 -9.73 -20.94
N VAL A 81 -6.96 -9.54 -22.05
CA VAL A 81 -8.43 -9.55 -22.08
C VAL A 81 -8.98 -10.91 -21.63
N TYR A 82 -8.39 -12.02 -22.11
CA TYR A 82 -8.75 -13.36 -21.63
C TYR A 82 -8.53 -13.50 -20.12
N TYR A 83 -7.38 -13.04 -19.60
CA TYR A 83 -7.07 -13.13 -18.18
C TYR A 83 -7.98 -12.25 -17.31
N MET A 84 -8.45 -11.09 -17.77
CA MET A 84 -9.43 -10.28 -17.05
C MET A 84 -10.73 -11.06 -16.81
N GLN A 85 -11.21 -11.78 -17.83
CA GLN A 85 -12.38 -12.65 -17.72
C GLN A 85 -12.10 -13.90 -16.87
N ASN A 86 -10.84 -14.30 -16.75
CA ASN A 86 -10.36 -15.41 -15.93
C ASN A 86 -9.61 -14.91 -14.68
N SER A 87 -10.24 -14.01 -13.93
CA SER A 87 -9.64 -13.25 -12.81
C SER A 87 -8.90 -14.11 -11.77
N ASN A 88 -9.28 -15.37 -11.58
CA ASN A 88 -8.55 -16.28 -10.68
C ASN A 88 -7.14 -16.60 -11.18
N ILE A 89 -6.96 -16.84 -12.48
CA ILE A 89 -5.67 -17.13 -13.10
C ILE A 89 -4.83 -15.85 -13.10
N LEU A 90 -5.43 -14.72 -13.48
CA LEU A 90 -4.78 -13.40 -13.44
C LEU A 90 -4.22 -13.06 -12.06
N ARG A 91 -5.02 -13.29 -11.01
CA ARG A 91 -4.59 -13.07 -9.63
C ARG A 91 -3.40 -13.97 -9.26
N GLN A 92 -3.37 -15.22 -9.71
CA GLN A 92 -2.23 -16.12 -9.44
C GLN A 92 -0.95 -15.61 -10.11
N ILE A 93 -1.03 -15.17 -11.37
CA ILE A 93 0.10 -14.56 -12.09
C ILE A 93 0.64 -13.36 -11.30
N TYR A 94 -0.22 -12.43 -10.88
CA TYR A 94 0.21 -11.26 -10.11
C TYR A 94 0.69 -11.58 -8.69
N GLN A 95 0.20 -12.65 -8.07
CA GLN A 95 0.71 -13.12 -6.78
C GLN A 95 2.12 -13.68 -6.90
N HIS A 96 2.41 -14.46 -7.94
CA HIS A 96 3.77 -14.96 -8.19
C HIS A 96 4.72 -13.83 -8.56
N LEU A 97 4.29 -12.95 -9.48
CA LEU A 97 5.04 -11.77 -9.86
C LEU A 97 5.38 -10.89 -8.65
N SER A 98 4.43 -10.65 -7.75
CA SER A 98 4.69 -9.90 -6.53
C SER A 98 5.73 -10.57 -5.63
N LYS A 99 5.68 -11.90 -5.47
CA LYS A 99 6.68 -12.62 -4.67
C LYS A 99 8.08 -12.47 -5.27
N ARG A 100 8.19 -12.55 -6.59
CA ARG A 100 9.46 -12.34 -7.30
C ARG A 100 9.99 -10.92 -7.08
N LEU A 101 9.14 -9.91 -7.24
CA LEU A 101 9.50 -8.50 -7.00
C LEU A 101 9.92 -8.25 -5.53
N GLU A 102 9.19 -8.83 -4.58
CA GLU A 102 9.50 -8.70 -3.14
C GLU A 102 10.84 -9.37 -2.79
N GLN A 103 11.13 -10.55 -3.35
CA GLN A 103 12.41 -11.24 -3.16
C GLN A 103 13.59 -10.40 -3.69
N GLU A 104 13.41 -9.75 -4.84
CA GLU A 104 14.42 -8.86 -5.40
C GLU A 104 14.59 -7.57 -4.56
N GLU A 105 13.49 -6.97 -4.10
CA GLU A 105 13.54 -5.83 -3.17
C GLU A 105 14.32 -6.21 -1.90
N LEU A 106 14.05 -7.37 -1.32
CA LEU A 106 14.75 -7.87 -0.12
C LEU A 106 16.24 -8.10 -0.38
N ALA A 107 16.59 -8.71 -1.52
CA ALA A 107 17.98 -8.94 -1.90
C ALA A 107 18.76 -7.62 -2.10
N LEU A 108 18.07 -6.56 -2.50
CA LEU A 108 18.63 -5.21 -2.68
C LEU A 108 18.57 -4.35 -1.40
N GLY A 109 18.02 -4.87 -0.30
CA GLY A 109 17.92 -4.16 0.98
C GLY A 109 16.83 -3.07 1.01
N GLY A 110 15.71 -3.30 0.32
CA GLY A 110 14.58 -2.36 0.28
C GLY A 110 13.80 -2.26 1.60
N ALA A 111 12.64 -1.61 1.55
CA ALA A 111 11.89 -1.20 2.73
C ALA A 111 11.42 -2.40 3.59
N ALA A 112 11.05 -3.52 2.97
CA ALA A 112 10.68 -4.74 3.70
C ALA A 112 11.79 -5.21 4.67
N ALA A 113 13.04 -5.24 4.22
CA ALA A 113 14.19 -5.65 5.04
C ALA A 113 14.42 -4.68 6.22
N ASN A 114 14.16 -3.39 6.01
CA ASN A 114 14.24 -2.39 7.08
C ASN A 114 13.15 -2.60 8.13
N TYR A 115 11.91 -2.88 7.73
CA TYR A 115 10.83 -3.15 8.68
C TYR A 115 11.03 -4.44 9.45
N GLU A 116 11.55 -5.51 8.82
CA GLU A 116 11.93 -6.73 9.53
C GLU A 116 12.99 -6.46 10.59
N ARG A 117 14.03 -5.68 10.25
CA ARG A 117 15.05 -5.26 11.22
C ARG A 117 14.46 -4.43 12.36
N LEU A 118 13.62 -3.45 12.06
CA LEU A 118 13.01 -2.57 13.07
C LEU A 118 11.96 -3.29 13.94
N SER A 119 11.35 -4.37 13.43
CA SER A 119 10.43 -5.20 14.22
C SER A 119 11.12 -5.87 15.41
N SER A 120 12.42 -6.15 15.29
CA SER A 120 13.22 -6.76 16.37
C SER A 120 13.38 -5.85 17.59
N THR A 121 13.25 -4.52 17.43
CA THR A 121 13.28 -3.57 18.56
C THR A 121 11.89 -3.33 19.16
N GLY A 122 10.82 -3.81 18.51
CA GLY A 122 9.42 -3.74 18.99
C GLY A 122 8.70 -2.41 18.76
N ASP A 123 9.40 -1.38 18.28
CA ASP A 123 8.82 -0.04 18.10
C ASP A 123 8.16 0.14 16.72
N THR A 124 8.60 -0.57 15.69
CA THR A 124 8.02 -0.48 14.34
C THR A 124 7.77 -1.87 13.78
N THR A 125 6.53 -2.19 13.38
CA THR A 125 6.19 -3.52 12.84
C THR A 125 5.16 -3.45 11.73
N ASN A 126 5.24 -4.37 10.78
CA ASN A 126 4.20 -4.57 9.78
C ASN A 126 3.03 -5.35 10.41
N VAL A 127 1.86 -4.71 10.48
CA VAL A 127 0.61 -5.30 10.98
C VAL A 127 -0.33 -5.74 9.86
N TRP A 128 0.08 -5.62 8.59
CA TRP A 128 -0.68 -6.13 7.46
C TRP A 128 -0.82 -7.64 7.51
N LYS A 129 -2.05 -8.15 7.34
CA LYS A 129 -2.37 -9.59 7.32
C LYS A 129 -2.98 -10.05 5.99
N GLY A 130 -3.23 -9.12 5.07
CA GLY A 130 -3.75 -9.43 3.75
C GLY A 130 -2.68 -9.93 2.79
N ASN A 131 -3.05 -10.15 1.54
CA ASN A 131 -2.07 -10.38 0.48
C ASN A 131 -1.21 -9.12 0.30
N ALA A 132 0.10 -9.28 0.11
CA ALA A 132 1.01 -8.17 -0.20
C ALA A 132 0.77 -7.56 -1.59
N SER A 133 -0.04 -8.22 -2.43
CA SER A 133 -0.48 -7.71 -3.71
C SER A 133 -1.94 -8.01 -4.02
N VAL A 134 -2.52 -7.17 -4.87
CA VAL A 134 -3.83 -7.38 -5.47
C VAL A 134 -3.82 -6.80 -6.88
N VAL A 135 -4.59 -7.41 -7.78
CA VAL A 135 -4.90 -6.82 -9.09
C VAL A 135 -6.38 -6.46 -9.12
N LEU A 136 -6.67 -5.20 -9.39
CA LEU A 136 -8.04 -4.72 -9.60
C LEU A 136 -8.32 -4.62 -11.10
N THR A 137 -9.51 -5.02 -11.50
CA THR A 137 -9.99 -4.93 -12.88
C THR A 137 -11.22 -4.03 -12.94
N SER A 138 -11.64 -3.59 -14.13
CA SER A 138 -12.90 -2.84 -14.27
C SER A 138 -14.16 -3.68 -14.02
N GLN A 139 -14.05 -5.00 -13.84
CA GLN A 139 -15.19 -5.89 -13.66
C GLN A 139 -15.59 -6.01 -12.19
N VAL A 140 -16.87 -5.81 -11.86
CA VAL A 140 -17.41 -6.05 -10.51
C VAL A 140 -17.52 -7.57 -10.28
N PRO A 141 -17.12 -8.11 -9.10
CA PRO A 141 -16.65 -7.41 -7.91
C PRO A 141 -15.12 -7.28 -7.80
N PHE A 142 -14.37 -7.52 -8.87
CA PHE A 142 -12.91 -7.50 -8.91
C PHE A 142 -12.30 -6.08 -9.04
N ASN A 143 -13.11 -5.04 -8.95
CA ASN A 143 -12.67 -3.64 -8.98
C ASN A 143 -12.38 -3.07 -7.58
N ILE A 144 -12.63 -3.84 -6.52
CA ILE A 144 -12.42 -3.41 -5.13
C ILE A 144 -11.70 -4.47 -4.31
N CYS A 145 -10.83 -4.04 -3.40
CA CYS A 145 -10.22 -4.87 -2.39
C CYS A 145 -10.28 -4.17 -1.03
N SER A 146 -11.07 -4.74 -0.11
CA SER A 146 -11.21 -4.21 1.25
C SER A 146 -10.37 -4.99 2.24
N PHE A 147 -9.93 -4.32 3.31
CA PHE A 147 -9.17 -4.93 4.39
C PHE A 147 -9.65 -4.45 5.76
N VAL A 148 -9.41 -5.29 6.77
CA VAL A 148 -9.64 -4.98 8.18
C VAL A 148 -8.48 -5.56 8.99
N VAL A 149 -7.93 -4.75 9.89
CA VAL A 149 -6.95 -5.15 10.90
C VAL A 149 -7.54 -4.80 12.26
N GLN A 150 -7.85 -5.82 13.06
CA GLN A 150 -8.32 -5.62 14.42
C GLN A 150 -7.14 -5.27 15.33
N ALA A 151 -7.34 -4.33 16.24
CA ALA A 151 -6.31 -4.01 17.22
C ALA A 151 -6.12 -5.19 18.18
N ASP A 152 -4.87 -5.62 18.36
CA ASP A 152 -4.47 -6.61 19.35
C ASP A 152 -3.68 -5.93 20.48
N THR A 153 -3.07 -6.73 21.36
CA THR A 153 -2.30 -6.22 22.50
C THR A 153 -1.04 -5.44 22.11
N SER A 154 -0.61 -5.49 20.84
CA SER A 154 0.53 -4.72 20.34
C SER A 154 0.17 -3.28 19.99
N PHE A 155 -1.11 -2.90 19.95
CA PHE A 155 -1.58 -1.56 19.60
C PHE A 155 -1.62 -0.67 20.84
N HIS A 156 -0.95 0.47 20.80
CA HIS A 156 -0.84 1.38 21.93
C HIS A 156 -1.45 2.75 21.60
N LYS A 157 -1.83 3.47 22.66
CA LYS A 157 -2.27 4.86 22.56
C LYS A 157 -1.14 5.71 21.99
N GLY A 158 -1.45 6.57 21.03
CA GLY A 158 -0.47 7.42 20.37
C GLY A 158 0.36 6.74 19.26
N ASP A 159 0.08 5.48 18.94
CA ASP A 159 0.68 4.81 17.78
C ASP A 159 0.31 5.53 16.47
N ARG A 160 1.23 5.46 15.51
CA ARG A 160 1.06 5.96 14.14
C ARG A 160 0.99 4.79 13.18
N TYR A 161 0.19 4.94 12.13
CA TYR A 161 -0.04 3.89 11.14
C TYR A 161 0.21 4.43 9.75
N LEU A 162 1.09 3.77 9.01
CA LEU A 162 1.45 4.10 7.63
C LEU A 162 1.03 2.94 6.73
N LEU A 163 0.03 3.16 5.87
CA LEU A 163 -0.26 2.27 4.76
C LEU A 163 0.62 2.69 3.58
N GLU A 164 1.48 1.80 3.11
CA GLU A 164 2.29 2.00 1.92
C GLU A 164 1.98 0.92 0.88
N PHE A 165 2.09 1.28 -0.40
CA PHE A 165 1.89 0.38 -1.53
C PHE A 165 2.43 0.99 -2.82
N ASP A 166 2.72 0.14 -3.79
CA ASP A 166 3.13 0.52 -5.14
C ASP A 166 2.02 0.23 -6.15
N THR A 167 1.81 1.12 -7.11
CA THR A 167 0.82 0.90 -8.18
C THR A 167 1.46 0.82 -9.55
N GLN A 168 0.86 -0.01 -10.41
CA GLN A 168 1.08 -0.01 -11.84
C GLN A 168 -0.25 0.14 -12.58
N PHE A 169 -0.20 0.54 -13.85
CA PHE A 169 -1.39 0.68 -14.68
C PHE A 169 -1.16 0.02 -16.04
N ILE A 170 -2.08 -0.87 -16.42
CA ILE A 170 -2.20 -1.39 -17.78
C ILE A 170 -3.58 -0.98 -18.30
N PHE A 171 -3.60 0.16 -18.99
CA PHE A 171 -4.80 0.81 -19.51
C PHE A 171 -4.62 1.04 -21.00
N GLN A 172 -5.57 0.56 -21.80
CA GLN A 172 -5.64 0.87 -23.22
C GLN A 172 -6.17 2.29 -23.47
N ASP A 173 -7.14 2.74 -22.67
CA ASP A 173 -7.79 4.03 -22.81
C ASP A 173 -8.33 4.56 -21.47
N GLY A 174 -8.80 5.81 -21.48
CA GLY A 174 -9.44 6.48 -20.35
C GLY A 174 -8.49 7.09 -19.33
N ALA A 175 -9.06 7.83 -18.40
CA ALA A 175 -8.37 8.36 -17.25
C ALA A 175 -8.05 7.23 -16.26
N ARG A 176 -6.83 7.27 -15.71
CA ARG A 176 -6.44 6.44 -14.58
C ARG A 176 -7.00 7.08 -13.33
N ASP A 177 -7.96 6.41 -12.70
CA ASP A 177 -8.53 6.86 -11.45
C ASP A 177 -8.81 5.67 -10.55
N ALA A 178 -8.16 5.66 -9.40
CA ALA A 178 -8.40 4.72 -8.34
C ALA A 178 -8.36 5.45 -7.00
N VAL A 179 -9.03 4.89 -6.02
CA VAL A 179 -9.13 5.46 -4.67
C VAL A 179 -8.53 4.47 -3.69
N ALA A 180 -7.66 4.97 -2.81
CA ALA A 180 -7.20 4.24 -1.64
C ALA A 180 -7.70 4.95 -0.39
N VAL A 181 -8.33 4.19 0.51
CA VAL A 181 -8.84 4.68 1.79
C VAL A 181 -8.19 3.92 2.93
N LEU A 182 -7.73 4.65 3.93
CA LEU A 182 -7.32 4.12 5.23
C LEU A 182 -8.15 4.82 6.31
N ALA A 183 -8.75 4.04 7.19
CA ALA A 183 -9.57 4.51 8.30
C ALA A 183 -9.18 3.81 9.60
N MET A 184 -9.31 4.53 10.71
CA MET A 184 -9.02 4.10 12.07
C MET A 184 -10.24 4.40 12.94
N THR A 185 -10.79 3.37 13.57
CA THR A 185 -11.79 3.53 14.63
C THR A 185 -11.08 3.56 15.98
N LEU A 186 -11.28 4.64 16.72
CA LEU A 186 -10.70 4.88 18.04
C LEU A 186 -11.54 4.24 19.16
N SER A 187 -10.99 4.15 20.37
CA SER A 187 -11.66 3.53 21.52
C SER A 187 -13.01 4.16 21.88
N ASN A 188 -13.19 5.45 21.60
CA ASN A 188 -14.43 6.19 21.80
C ASN A 188 -15.41 6.10 20.60
N ASP A 189 -15.15 5.22 19.63
CA ASP A 189 -15.91 5.03 18.39
C ASP A 189 -15.86 6.18 17.37
N SER A 190 -15.05 7.20 17.62
CA SER A 190 -14.72 8.19 16.59
C SER A 190 -13.88 7.56 15.47
N ILE A 191 -14.01 8.11 14.26
CA ILE A 191 -13.32 7.61 13.07
C ILE A 191 -12.41 8.70 12.52
N VAL A 192 -11.15 8.35 12.29
CA VAL A 192 -10.18 9.16 11.55
C VAL A 192 -9.90 8.45 10.23
N ALA A 193 -9.96 9.15 9.11
CA ALA A 193 -9.72 8.55 7.80
C ALA A 193 -8.91 9.46 6.87
N GLN A 194 -8.17 8.83 5.97
CA GLN A 194 -7.51 9.45 4.84
C GLN A 194 -7.92 8.75 3.55
N THR A 195 -8.05 9.55 2.50
CA THR A 195 -8.39 9.10 1.16
C THR A 195 -7.46 9.77 0.18
N ILE A 196 -6.92 9.01 -0.76
CA ILE A 196 -6.13 9.53 -1.88
C ILE A 196 -6.66 9.01 -3.21
N HIS A 197 -6.48 9.81 -4.26
CA HIS A 197 -6.65 9.37 -5.64
C HIS A 197 -5.30 8.93 -6.20
N VAL A 198 -5.31 7.80 -6.91
CA VAL A 198 -4.16 7.16 -7.53
C VAL A 198 -4.38 7.15 -9.04
N SER A 199 -3.58 7.93 -9.76
CA SER A 199 -3.69 8.12 -11.21
C SER A 199 -2.38 7.86 -11.97
N SER A 200 -1.28 7.62 -11.25
CA SER A 200 0.03 7.34 -11.83
C SER A 200 0.66 6.10 -11.20
N PRO A 201 1.48 5.35 -11.96
CA PRO A 201 2.34 4.33 -11.36
C PRO A 201 3.35 4.98 -10.43
N SER A 202 3.22 4.75 -9.12
CA SER A 202 4.09 5.33 -8.10
C SER A 202 4.03 4.52 -6.80
N HIS A 203 4.96 4.82 -5.90
CA HIS A 203 4.82 4.51 -4.48
C HIS A 203 3.87 5.52 -3.83
N TYR A 204 2.96 5.05 -2.98
CA TYR A 204 1.98 5.85 -2.27
C TYR A 204 1.99 5.53 -0.77
N THR A 205 1.69 6.54 0.04
CA THR A 205 1.56 6.41 1.50
C THR A 205 0.32 7.13 2.02
N LEU A 206 -0.35 6.53 3.01
CA LEU A 206 -1.38 7.18 3.83
C LEU A 206 -1.00 7.01 5.29
N GLN A 207 -1.11 8.08 6.09
CA GLN A 207 -0.73 8.06 7.50
C GLN A 207 -1.88 8.48 8.41
N LEU A 208 -2.21 7.65 9.38
CA LEU A 208 -3.13 7.97 10.47
C LEU A 208 -2.41 8.00 11.81
N ASN A 209 -2.82 8.93 12.68
CA ASN A 209 -2.24 9.12 14.00
C ASN A 209 -3.34 9.11 15.06
N ASP A 210 -3.14 8.43 16.17
CA ASP A 210 -3.95 8.58 17.39
C ASP A 210 -3.50 9.81 18.20
N THR A 211 -3.73 11.01 17.66
CA THR A 211 -3.20 12.27 18.21
C THR A 211 -3.67 12.54 19.66
N GLU A 212 -4.87 12.09 20.00
CA GLU A 212 -5.47 12.30 21.33
C GLU A 212 -5.18 11.14 22.31
N ASN A 213 -4.35 10.17 21.93
CA ASN A 213 -4.02 9.00 22.76
C ASN A 213 -5.27 8.22 23.23
N LEU A 214 -6.31 8.17 22.41
CA LEU A 214 -7.58 7.51 22.74
C LEU A 214 -7.45 5.99 22.68
N GLY A 215 -6.48 5.48 21.93
CA GLY A 215 -6.33 4.06 21.62
C GLY A 215 -7.17 3.65 20.41
N ILE A 216 -6.80 2.53 19.82
CA ILE A 216 -7.35 2.05 18.54
C ILE A 216 -8.17 0.78 18.78
N LYS A 217 -9.37 0.72 18.19
CA LYS A 217 -10.18 -0.51 18.10
C LYS A 217 -9.86 -1.30 16.83
N ARG A 218 -9.72 -0.59 15.70
CA ARG A 218 -9.67 -1.22 14.38
C ARG A 218 -9.08 -0.28 13.34
N LEU A 219 -8.31 -0.83 12.41
CA LEU A 219 -7.96 -0.20 11.14
C LEU A 219 -8.68 -0.90 10.00
N ASN A 220 -9.10 -0.15 9.00
CA ASN A 220 -9.75 -0.71 7.83
C ASN A 220 -9.62 0.22 6.64
N GLY A 221 -9.95 -0.29 5.46
CA GLY A 221 -9.86 0.50 4.26
C GLY A 221 -10.19 -0.31 3.03
N TYR A 222 -10.00 0.30 1.88
CA TYR A 222 -10.15 -0.36 0.60
C TYR A 222 -9.35 0.34 -0.48
N PHE A 223 -8.99 -0.44 -1.50
CA PHE A 223 -8.55 0.03 -2.80
C PHE A 223 -9.70 -0.16 -3.78
N LEU A 224 -10.02 0.86 -4.56
CA LEU A 224 -11.09 0.83 -5.56
C LEU A 224 -10.53 1.35 -6.88
N LEU A 225 -10.64 0.55 -7.93
CA LEU A 225 -10.46 1.02 -9.29
C LEU A 225 -11.78 1.65 -9.75
N ASN A 226 -11.77 2.95 -10.01
CA ASN A 226 -12.96 3.65 -10.48
C ASN A 226 -13.23 3.28 -11.93
N ASN A 227 -14.49 2.99 -12.21
CA ASN A 227 -14.97 2.84 -13.56
C ASN A 227 -15.58 4.17 -14.00
N GLU A 228 -15.09 4.74 -15.09
CA GLU A 228 -15.67 5.95 -15.71
C GLU A 228 -17.16 5.76 -16.06
N LYS A 229 -17.62 4.51 -16.19
CA LYS A 229 -19.01 4.14 -16.37
C LYS A 229 -19.39 3.08 -15.35
N ALA A 230 -20.07 3.49 -14.28
CA ALA A 230 -20.58 2.61 -13.22
C ALA A 230 -21.42 1.41 -13.72
N PHE A 231 -21.95 1.49 -14.95
CA PHE A 231 -22.79 0.46 -15.58
C PHE A 231 -22.58 0.31 -17.11
N GLY A 232 -21.40 0.58 -17.69
CA GLY A 232 -21.32 0.51 -19.17
C GLY A 232 -20.02 0.89 -19.87
N GLY A 233 -18.86 0.47 -19.36
CA GLY A 233 -17.66 0.39 -20.20
C GLY A 233 -17.74 -0.80 -21.14
N THR A 234 -17.10 -0.73 -22.31
CA THR A 234 -16.86 -1.92 -23.13
C THR A 234 -16.10 -2.94 -22.29
N GLN A 235 -16.67 -4.13 -22.05
CA GLN A 235 -16.04 -5.20 -21.26
C GLN A 235 -14.69 -5.67 -21.85
N THR A 236 -14.37 -5.22 -23.07
CA THR A 236 -13.23 -5.63 -23.87
C THR A 236 -12.02 -4.70 -23.75
N THR A 237 -12.14 -3.52 -23.14
CA THR A 237 -10.97 -2.63 -23.00
C THR A 237 -10.14 -3.00 -21.78
N LEU A 238 -8.84 -3.23 -22.01
CA LEU A 238 -7.89 -3.63 -20.99
C LEU A 238 -7.69 -2.49 -19.97
N ARG A 239 -8.14 -2.72 -18.73
CA ARG A 239 -7.99 -1.80 -17.60
C ARG A 239 -7.69 -2.56 -16.31
N LEU A 240 -6.44 -2.47 -15.88
CA LEU A 240 -5.91 -3.18 -14.73
C LEU A 240 -5.09 -2.25 -13.85
N LEU A 241 -5.30 -2.39 -12.54
CA LEU A 241 -4.51 -1.78 -11.49
C LEU A 241 -3.88 -2.88 -10.63
N PRO A 242 -2.67 -3.33 -10.97
CA PRO A 242 -1.84 -4.08 -10.04
C PRO A 242 -1.34 -3.18 -8.91
N ILE A 243 -1.49 -3.66 -7.69
CA ILE A 243 -1.01 -3.04 -6.46
C ILE A 243 -0.06 -4.04 -5.79
N TYR A 244 1.14 -3.61 -5.48
CA TYR A 244 2.21 -4.41 -4.90
C TYR A 244 2.68 -3.83 -3.57
N ASN A 245 3.48 -4.62 -2.84
CA ASN A 245 4.15 -4.21 -1.61
C ASN A 245 3.20 -3.55 -0.60
N ILE A 246 1.97 -4.06 -0.50
CA ILE A 246 0.98 -3.53 0.42
C ILE A 246 1.43 -3.86 1.84
N ARG A 247 1.72 -2.82 2.62
CA ARG A 247 2.19 -2.94 3.99
C ARG A 247 1.50 -1.90 4.86
N LEU A 248 1.19 -2.30 6.09
CA LEU A 248 0.60 -1.42 7.09
C LEU A 248 1.55 -1.39 8.28
N ILE A 249 2.34 -0.33 8.35
CA ILE A 249 3.41 -0.18 9.33
C ILE A 249 2.86 0.57 10.54
N LYS A 250 2.90 -0.11 11.69
CA LYS A 250 2.67 0.51 12.99
C LYS A 250 3.98 1.04 13.52
N MET A 251 3.99 2.28 13.97
CA MET A 251 5.13 2.94 14.60
C MET A 251 4.72 3.42 15.99
N ARG A 252 5.47 3.01 17.01
CA ARG A 252 5.30 3.48 18.37
C ARG A 252 5.84 4.88 18.50
N THR A 253 5.01 5.80 18.98
CA THR A 253 5.49 7.12 19.38
C THR A 253 6.02 7.02 20.81
N ASN A 254 7.33 6.99 20.98
CA ASN A 254 7.91 7.27 22.29
C ASN A 254 7.69 8.76 22.56
N ALA A 255 6.94 9.10 23.62
CA ALA A 255 6.85 10.49 24.07
C ALA A 255 8.28 11.01 24.29
N PRO A 256 8.61 12.26 23.88
CA PRO A 256 9.89 12.83 24.28
C PRO A 256 9.94 12.81 25.81
N VAL A 257 10.97 12.16 26.35
CA VAL A 257 11.30 12.27 27.78
C VAL A 257 11.64 13.74 28.00
N ILE A 258 10.67 14.54 28.42
CA ILE A 258 10.96 15.82 29.02
C ILE A 258 11.70 15.45 30.31
N ALA A 259 13.02 15.53 30.27
CA ALA A 259 13.82 15.49 31.48
C ALA A 259 13.28 16.60 32.37
N SER A 260 12.58 16.22 33.45
CA SER A 260 12.24 17.14 34.51
C SER A 260 13.55 17.50 35.19
N ASP A 261 14.27 18.48 34.65
CA ASP A 261 15.27 19.19 35.41
C ASP A 261 14.49 20.02 36.43
N MET A 262 14.18 19.40 37.57
CA MET A 262 13.75 20.14 38.75
C MET A 262 14.97 20.93 39.21
N GLN A 263 15.09 22.16 38.71
CA GLN A 263 16.02 23.11 39.29
C GLN A 263 15.45 23.52 40.65
N GLU A 264 16.01 22.97 41.72
CA GLU A 264 15.77 23.42 43.09
C GLU A 264 15.96 24.94 43.18
N PRO A 265 15.08 25.68 43.88
CA PRO A 265 15.28 27.11 44.07
C PRO A 265 16.50 27.33 44.96
N ILE A 266 17.52 27.98 44.40
CA ILE A 266 18.73 28.40 45.09
C ILE A 266 18.33 29.29 46.28
N LYS A 267 18.66 28.83 47.50
CA LYS A 267 18.55 29.62 48.73
C LYS A 267 19.47 30.85 48.63
N PRO A 268 18.97 32.08 48.86
CA PRO A 268 19.84 33.23 49.03
C PRO A 268 20.43 33.24 50.46
N ASP A 269 21.76 33.19 50.55
CA ASP A 269 22.51 33.43 51.78
C ASP A 269 22.36 34.88 52.25
N SER A 270 22.25 35.08 53.56
CA SER A 270 22.02 36.38 54.20
C SER A 270 23.29 37.08 54.65
N ALA A 271 23.17 38.42 54.72
CA ALA A 271 24.00 39.45 55.37
C ALA A 271 25.14 40.08 54.52
N ALA A 272 25.36 41.40 54.49
CA ALA A 272 25.07 42.41 55.50
C ALA A 272 24.76 43.82 54.92
N THR A 273 24.15 44.61 55.81
CA THR A 273 23.58 45.97 55.78
C THR A 273 24.49 47.14 55.42
N LEU A 274 23.91 48.22 54.88
CA LEU A 274 24.17 49.60 55.32
C LEU A 274 22.95 50.50 55.05
N ASP A 275 22.54 51.23 56.08
CA ASP A 275 21.42 52.15 56.18
C ASP A 275 21.52 53.36 55.24
N GLU A 276 20.38 53.79 54.69
CA GLU A 276 20.05 55.22 54.57
C GLU A 276 18.53 55.42 54.40
N GLN A 277 17.85 55.66 55.52
CA GLN A 277 16.57 56.39 55.53
C GLN A 277 16.84 57.88 55.27
N MET A 278 15.80 58.58 54.79
CA MET A 278 15.72 60.00 54.37
C MET A 278 16.05 60.16 52.88
N GLN A 279 15.17 60.66 52.00
CA GLN A 279 14.38 61.87 52.15
C GLN A 279 13.41 61.98 50.95
N TRP A 280 12.14 61.60 51.11
CA TRP A 280 11.06 62.05 50.22
C TRP A 280 10.26 63.12 50.97
N LYS A 281 10.62 64.39 50.76
CA LYS A 281 9.73 65.54 50.99
C LYS A 281 10.25 66.79 50.28
N ASP A 282 9.38 67.34 49.45
CA ASP A 282 9.30 68.71 48.94
C ASP A 282 10.45 69.29 48.10
N ARG A 283 10.18 69.44 46.80
CA ARG A 283 9.79 70.76 46.30
C ARG A 283 9.12 70.74 44.92
N SER A 284 7.90 71.26 44.91
CA SER A 284 7.26 71.99 43.81
C SER A 284 8.22 72.90 43.05
N ALA A 285 8.12 72.91 41.72
CA ALA A 285 7.90 74.12 40.89
C ALA A 285 8.07 73.80 39.41
N THR A 286 6.99 73.98 38.65
CA THR A 286 7.00 74.33 37.22
C THR A 286 7.90 75.56 36.98
N PRO A 287 8.48 75.73 35.78
CA PRO A 287 7.72 76.41 34.73
C PRO A 287 7.97 75.93 33.28
N GLU A 288 6.93 76.13 32.46
CA GLU A 288 6.96 76.39 31.01
C GLU A 288 8.01 77.48 30.69
N THR A 289 8.72 77.57 29.57
CA THR A 289 8.31 77.56 28.16
C THR A 289 9.60 77.68 27.33
N ARG A 290 9.68 77.04 26.16
CA ARG A 290 9.60 77.68 24.84
C ARG A 290 9.64 76.63 23.74
#